data_AF-A0A8C1QZA4-F1
#
_entry.id   AF-A0A8C1QZA4-F1
#
_cell.length_a   1.000
_cell.length_b   1.000
_cell.length_c   1.000
_cell.angle_alpha   90.00
_cell.angle_beta   90.00
_cell.angle_gamma   90.00
#
_symmetry.space_group_name_H-M   'P 1'
#
loop_
_entity.id
_entity.type
_entity.pdbx_description
1 polymer ?
#
loop_
_entity_poly.entity_id
_entity_poly.type
_entity_poly.pdbx_seq_one_letter_code
_entity_poly.pdbx_strand_id
1 'polypeptide(L)'
;MSLGDAPMATAANAPANSEGILIGDKVYSEVFLTIDNSLIPEENLSPTPSMQDGLDLYTETDLRILGCELIQSAGILLRLPQVAMATGQVLFHRFFYSKSFVKHSFEIVSMACMNLASKIEEAPRRIRDVINVFHHLRQLRGKRSPIPLILDQNYINTKNQVIKAERRVLKELGFCVHVKHPHKIIVMYLQVLECEKNQTLVQTAWNYMNDSLRTNVFVRFQAETIACACIYLAARVLQISLPSRPQWYLLFGATEEEIKDICVTTLKLYTRKKPNYELLEKEVDKRKVALQEAKLKAKGLNPDGTPALSTLGGFSPGSKPCKLSLPLPVVQSNSFLSILLFALALLLSIVTLIVPKHTHTHTKKQKQIDTKVEDGPGCSFLYN
;
A
#
# COMPACT_ATOMS: atom_id res chain seq x y z
N MET A 1 -18.11 49.00 -35.56
CA MET A 1 -18.58 47.60 -35.44
C MET A 1 -17.64 46.88 -34.52
N SER A 2 -18.21 46.34 -33.44
CA SER A 2 -17.54 45.76 -32.27
C SER A 2 -16.79 44.47 -32.62
N LEU A 3 -15.54 44.34 -32.20
CA LEU A 3 -14.83 43.06 -32.05
C LEU A 3 -14.65 42.85 -30.55
N GLY A 4 -15.32 41.84 -30.02
CA GLY A 4 -15.32 41.50 -28.60
C GLY A 4 -14.06 40.73 -28.21
N ASP A 5 -13.45 41.19 -27.12
CA ASP A 5 -12.43 40.47 -26.37
C ASP A 5 -13.05 39.27 -25.64
N ALA A 6 -12.43 38.09 -25.79
CA ALA A 6 -12.76 36.90 -25.01
C ALA A 6 -11.81 36.81 -23.80
N PRO A 7 -12.30 36.69 -22.55
CA PRO A 7 -11.43 36.67 -21.38
C PRO A 7 -10.81 35.29 -21.12
N MET A 8 -9.56 35.31 -20.65
CA MET A 8 -8.85 34.17 -20.07
C MET A 8 -9.65 33.58 -18.91
N ALA A 9 -9.93 32.27 -18.98
CA ALA A 9 -10.50 31.52 -17.87
C ALA A 9 -9.44 31.29 -16.78
N THR A 10 -9.38 32.19 -15.80
CA THR A 10 -8.70 31.98 -14.53
C THR A 10 -9.47 30.96 -13.70
N ALA A 11 -8.81 29.87 -13.31
CA ALA A 11 -9.33 28.91 -12.36
C ALA A 11 -9.55 29.58 -10.99
N ALA A 12 -10.80 29.93 -10.70
CA ALA A 12 -11.24 30.39 -9.40
C ALA A 12 -12.29 29.41 -8.87
N ASN A 13 -11.93 28.68 -7.81
CA ASN A 13 -12.79 28.32 -6.68
C ASN A 13 -12.01 27.40 -5.72
N ALA A 14 -11.16 28.01 -4.90
CA ALA A 14 -10.85 27.47 -3.58
C ALA A 14 -11.83 28.14 -2.59
N PRO A 15 -12.69 27.39 -1.87
CA PRO A 15 -13.43 27.98 -0.77
C PRO A 15 -12.44 28.24 0.39
N ALA A 16 -12.25 29.52 0.69
CA ALA A 16 -11.66 29.96 1.95
C ALA A 16 -12.64 29.66 3.11
N ASN A 17 -12.09 29.29 4.26
CA ASN A 17 -12.72 28.89 5.53
C ASN A 17 -13.39 27.51 5.57
N SER A 18 -12.60 26.49 5.92
CA SER A 18 -13.05 25.15 6.31
C SER A 18 -12.80 24.91 7.80
N GLU A 19 -13.62 25.52 8.65
CA GLU A 19 -13.69 25.11 10.06
C GLU A 19 -14.35 23.72 10.11
N GLY A 20 -13.56 22.70 10.50
CA GLY A 20 -14.03 21.32 10.56
C GLY A 20 -15.25 21.11 11.48
N ILE A 21 -15.88 19.94 11.35
CA ILE A 21 -17.02 19.52 12.17
C ILE A 21 -16.56 19.23 13.61
N LEU A 22 -17.03 20.00 14.58
CA LEU A 22 -16.82 19.71 16.00
C LEU A 22 -17.70 18.53 16.46
N ILE A 23 -17.07 17.43 16.90
CA ILE A 23 -17.77 16.33 17.59
C ILE A 23 -17.11 16.15 18.97
N GLY A 24 -17.81 16.62 20.02
CA GLY A 24 -17.23 16.78 21.35
C GLY A 24 -16.14 17.87 21.35
N ASP A 25 -15.03 17.61 22.02
CA ASP A 25 -13.89 18.56 22.10
C ASP A 25 -12.92 18.44 20.91
N LYS A 26 -13.28 17.71 19.85
CA LYS A 26 -12.41 17.44 18.70
C LYS A 26 -12.99 18.02 17.43
N VAL A 27 -12.20 18.85 16.76
CA VAL A 27 -12.45 19.33 15.40
C VAL A 27 -12.10 18.19 14.44
N TYR A 28 -13.09 17.69 13.72
CA TYR A 28 -12.90 16.75 12.61
C TYR A 28 -12.86 17.58 11.33
N SER A 29 -11.73 17.58 10.63
CA SER A 29 -11.68 18.13 9.27
C SER A 29 -12.69 17.41 8.39
N GLU A 30 -13.36 18.13 7.49
CA GLU A 30 -14.19 17.52 6.45
C GLU A 30 -13.40 16.41 5.74
N VAL A 31 -14.03 15.24 5.55
CA VAL A 31 -13.36 14.08 4.94
C VAL A 31 -13.36 14.28 3.43
N PHE A 32 -12.33 14.95 2.91
CA PHE A 32 -12.08 15.05 1.47
C PHE A 32 -11.55 13.73 0.91
N LEU A 33 -12.46 12.89 0.41
CA LEU A 33 -12.15 11.65 -0.31
C LEU A 33 -11.93 11.96 -1.80
N THR A 34 -10.86 12.69 -2.13
CA THR A 34 -10.41 12.80 -3.53
C THR A 34 -9.46 11.64 -3.85
N ILE A 35 -9.56 11.12 -5.06
CA ILE A 35 -8.64 10.08 -5.58
C ILE A 35 -7.19 10.60 -5.58
N ASP A 36 -7.03 11.92 -5.64
CA ASP A 36 -5.75 12.63 -5.66
C ASP A 36 -5.00 12.59 -4.32
N ASN A 37 -5.70 12.28 -3.21
CA ASN A 37 -5.11 12.22 -1.86
C ASN A 37 -4.31 10.92 -1.59
N SER A 38 -3.76 10.37 -2.66
CA SER A 38 -3.08 9.09 -2.74
C SER A 38 -1.56 9.20 -2.54
N LEU A 39 -1.01 10.40 -2.72
CA LEU A 39 0.40 10.69 -2.49
C LEU A 39 0.66 11.07 -1.04
N ILE A 40 1.85 10.76 -0.57
CA ILE A 40 2.29 11.06 0.79
C ILE A 40 2.97 12.43 0.76
N PRO A 41 2.50 13.39 1.58
CA PRO A 41 3.16 14.69 1.71
C PRO A 41 4.63 14.55 2.07
N GLU A 42 5.48 15.45 1.56
CA GLU A 42 6.93 15.36 1.75
C GLU A 42 7.35 15.38 3.21
N GLU A 43 6.64 16.13 4.06
CA GLU A 43 6.85 16.20 5.50
C GLU A 43 6.62 14.85 6.22
N ASN A 44 5.81 13.96 5.63
CA ASN A 44 5.50 12.64 6.18
C ASN A 44 6.47 11.56 5.65
N LEU A 45 7.33 11.89 4.68
CA LEU A 45 8.36 10.96 4.20
C LEU A 45 9.51 10.80 5.20
N SER A 46 9.76 11.82 6.03
CA SER A 46 10.79 11.78 7.09
C SER A 46 10.52 12.82 8.18
N PRO A 47 10.51 12.44 9.48
CA PRO A 47 10.78 11.11 10.01
C PRO A 47 9.57 10.17 9.89
N THR A 48 9.81 8.93 9.43
CA THR A 48 8.76 7.91 9.33
C THR A 48 8.27 7.46 10.72
N PRO A 49 7.07 6.86 10.84
CA PRO A 49 6.61 6.27 12.09
C PRO A 49 7.54 5.18 12.64
N SER A 50 8.24 4.44 11.77
CA SER A 50 9.21 3.42 12.18
C SER A 50 10.47 4.07 12.76
N MET A 51 10.94 5.18 12.18
CA MET A 51 12.05 5.97 12.71
C MET A 51 11.72 6.57 14.08
N GLN A 52 10.49 7.04 14.27
CA GLN A 52 10.01 7.51 15.57
C GLN A 52 9.98 6.41 16.64
N ASP A 53 9.76 5.15 16.23
CA ASP A 53 9.88 3.98 17.11
C ASP A 53 11.33 3.43 17.20
N GLY A 54 12.31 4.16 16.67
CA GLY A 54 13.73 3.87 16.79
C GLY A 54 14.30 2.93 15.73
N LEU A 55 13.58 2.60 14.67
CA LEU A 55 14.11 1.81 13.56
C LEU A 55 14.97 2.70 12.64
N ASP A 56 16.13 2.22 12.21
CA ASP A 56 16.96 2.99 11.27
C ASP A 56 16.38 2.96 9.85
N LEU A 57 16.71 3.98 9.05
CA LEU A 57 16.19 4.17 7.70
C LEU A 57 16.62 3.03 6.75
N TYR A 58 17.82 2.47 6.92
CA TYR A 58 18.33 1.40 6.05
C TYR A 58 17.55 0.10 6.27
N THR A 59 17.37 -0.30 7.52
CA THR A 59 16.56 -1.45 7.95
C THR A 59 15.11 -1.28 7.51
N GLU A 60 14.53 -0.08 7.67
CA GLU A 60 13.18 0.20 7.18
C GLU A 60 13.07 0.04 5.66
N THR A 61 14.05 0.57 4.91
CA THR A 61 14.08 0.46 3.45
C THR A 61 14.17 -1.01 3.01
N ASP A 62 15.01 -1.80 3.68
CA ASP A 62 15.16 -3.22 3.40
C ASP A 62 13.90 -4.02 3.72
N LEU A 63 13.20 -3.70 4.81
CA LEU A 63 11.89 -4.28 5.15
C LEU A 63 10.84 -3.95 4.09
N ARG A 64 10.85 -2.73 3.54
CA ARG A 64 9.93 -2.32 2.47
C ARG A 64 10.16 -3.11 1.19
N ILE A 65 11.42 -3.21 0.76
CA ILE A 65 11.81 -3.99 -0.42
C ILE A 65 11.41 -5.45 -0.24
N LEU A 66 11.77 -6.05 0.90
CA LEU A 66 11.46 -7.44 1.23
C LEU A 66 9.95 -7.71 1.27
N GLY A 67 9.17 -6.79 1.84
CA GLY A 67 7.70 -6.89 1.83
C GLY A 67 7.12 -6.89 0.42
N CYS A 68 7.67 -6.05 -0.47
CA CYS A 68 7.26 -6.00 -1.86
C CYS A 68 7.65 -7.28 -2.63
N GLU A 69 8.86 -7.79 -2.42
CA GLU A 69 9.32 -9.06 -2.99
C GLU A 69 8.45 -10.25 -2.53
N LEU A 70 8.05 -10.24 -1.26
CA LEU A 70 7.19 -11.28 -0.70
C LEU A 70 5.78 -11.22 -1.33
N ILE A 71 5.22 -10.01 -1.50
CA ILE A 71 3.96 -9.80 -2.21
C ILE A 71 4.09 -10.29 -3.65
N GLN A 72 5.12 -9.88 -4.40
CA GLN A 72 5.32 -10.33 -5.77
C GLN A 72 5.42 -11.87 -5.88
N SER A 73 6.26 -12.48 -5.04
CA SER A 73 6.46 -13.94 -5.03
C SER A 73 5.16 -14.69 -4.68
N ALA A 74 4.43 -14.20 -3.68
CA ALA A 74 3.15 -14.80 -3.29
C ALA A 74 2.09 -14.65 -4.38
N GLY A 75 2.03 -13.49 -5.05
CA GLY A 75 1.06 -13.24 -6.11
C GLY A 75 1.28 -14.14 -7.33
N ILE A 76 2.54 -14.40 -7.70
CA ILE A 76 2.89 -15.37 -8.76
C ILE A 76 2.39 -16.77 -8.39
N LEU A 77 2.67 -17.23 -7.16
CA LEU A 77 2.22 -18.55 -6.69
C LEU A 77 0.69 -18.65 -6.59
N LEU A 78 0.00 -17.54 -6.30
CA LEU A 78 -1.47 -17.44 -6.29
C LEU A 78 -2.08 -17.21 -7.68
N ARG A 79 -1.25 -17.11 -8.73
CA ARG A 79 -1.67 -16.78 -10.10
C ARG A 79 -2.54 -15.52 -10.15
N LEU A 80 -2.10 -14.47 -9.49
CA LEU A 80 -2.74 -13.15 -9.54
C LEU A 80 -2.21 -12.35 -10.73
N PRO A 81 -3.04 -11.46 -11.32
CA PRO A 81 -2.55 -10.56 -12.37
C PRO A 81 -1.53 -9.57 -11.81
N GLN A 82 -0.59 -9.10 -12.65
CA GLN A 82 0.46 -8.16 -12.24
C GLN A 82 -0.10 -6.87 -11.63
N VAL A 83 -1.26 -6.40 -12.12
CA VAL A 83 -1.94 -5.22 -11.58
C VAL A 83 -2.34 -5.42 -10.10
N ALA A 84 -2.82 -6.62 -9.73
CA ALA A 84 -3.14 -6.93 -8.33
C ALA A 84 -1.90 -7.01 -7.44
N MET A 85 -0.79 -7.54 -7.96
CA MET A 85 0.48 -7.55 -7.23
C MET A 85 1.02 -6.13 -7.04
N ALA A 86 0.93 -5.28 -8.07
CA ALA A 86 1.31 -3.88 -7.99
C ALA A 86 0.45 -3.10 -6.99
N THR A 87 -0.88 -3.26 -7.03
CA THR A 87 -1.81 -2.67 -6.04
C THR A 87 -1.41 -3.10 -4.62
N GLY A 88 -1.13 -4.38 -4.40
CA GLY A 88 -0.68 -4.89 -3.10
C GLY A 88 0.59 -4.21 -2.57
N GLN A 89 1.60 -3.99 -3.43
CA GLN A 89 2.86 -3.32 -3.05
C GLN A 89 2.63 -1.84 -2.70
N VAL A 90 1.81 -1.13 -3.47
CA VAL A 90 1.49 0.28 -3.19
C VAL A 90 0.73 0.43 -1.88
N LEU A 91 -0.28 -0.40 -1.62
CA LEU A 91 -1.01 -0.40 -0.35
C LEU A 91 -0.09 -0.70 0.84
N PHE A 92 0.87 -1.61 0.66
CA PHE A 92 1.86 -1.94 1.67
C PHE A 92 2.77 -0.75 1.99
N HIS A 93 3.29 -0.05 0.97
CA HIS A 93 4.09 1.16 1.18
C HIS A 93 3.30 2.24 1.92
N ARG A 94 2.09 2.57 1.45
CA ARG A 94 1.24 3.58 2.08
C ARG A 94 0.99 3.26 3.56
N PHE A 95 0.65 2.00 3.85
CA PHE A 95 0.41 1.57 5.22
C PHE A 95 1.63 1.81 6.13
N PHE A 96 2.84 1.45 5.69
CA PHE A 96 4.04 1.60 6.50
C PHE A 96 4.61 3.02 6.52
N TYR A 97 4.13 3.93 5.67
CA TYR A 97 4.38 5.36 5.88
C TYR A 97 3.43 5.98 6.92
N SER A 98 2.28 5.37 7.18
CA SER A 98 1.36 5.78 8.26
C SER A 98 1.58 5.01 9.58
N LYS A 99 2.22 3.84 9.53
CA LYS A 99 2.43 2.93 10.66
C LYS A 99 3.84 2.35 10.71
N SER A 100 4.23 1.96 11.91
CA SER A 100 5.58 1.45 12.17
C SER A 100 5.70 -0.06 11.98
N PHE A 101 6.82 -0.49 11.40
CA PHE A 101 7.23 -1.91 11.35
C PHE A 101 7.44 -2.54 12.73
N VAL A 102 7.75 -1.73 13.75
CA VAL A 102 7.93 -2.21 15.13
C VAL A 102 6.58 -2.60 15.76
N LYS A 103 5.52 -1.88 15.40
CA LYS A 103 4.16 -2.09 15.94
C LYS A 103 3.34 -3.12 15.15
N HIS A 104 3.70 -3.35 13.88
CA HIS A 104 2.93 -4.19 12.96
C HIS A 104 3.83 -5.20 12.25
N SER A 105 3.50 -6.49 12.35
CA SER A 105 4.22 -7.54 11.65
C SER A 105 4.13 -7.32 10.13
N PHE A 106 5.29 -7.15 9.49
CA PHE A 106 5.38 -6.94 8.05
C PHE A 106 4.72 -8.12 7.29
N GLU A 107 4.96 -9.37 7.70
CA GLU A 107 4.44 -10.56 7.01
C GLU A 107 2.91 -10.66 7.09
N ILE A 108 2.32 -10.33 8.25
CA ILE A 108 0.86 -10.30 8.44
C ILE A 108 0.24 -9.19 7.59
N VAL A 109 0.87 -8.02 7.55
CA VAL A 109 0.41 -6.89 6.74
C VAL A 109 0.55 -7.20 5.25
N SER A 110 1.64 -7.84 4.80
CA SER A 110 1.81 -8.29 3.41
C SER A 110 0.69 -9.25 2.98
N MET A 111 0.34 -10.23 3.81
CA MET A 111 -0.81 -11.12 3.56
C MET A 111 -2.13 -10.34 3.46
N ALA A 112 -2.33 -9.37 4.34
CA ALA A 112 -3.52 -8.54 4.35
C ALA A 112 -3.62 -7.64 3.10
N CYS A 113 -2.53 -7.00 2.70
CA CYS A 113 -2.43 -6.20 1.48
C CYS A 113 -2.69 -7.06 0.23
N MET A 114 -2.16 -8.28 0.19
CA MET A 114 -2.41 -9.23 -0.91
C MET A 114 -3.90 -9.62 -1.00
N ASN A 115 -4.50 -9.99 0.13
CA ASN A 115 -5.91 -10.37 0.19
C ASN A 115 -6.81 -9.18 -0.22
N LEU A 116 -6.49 -7.98 0.25
CA LEU A 116 -7.21 -6.76 -0.09
C LEU A 116 -7.07 -6.40 -1.58
N ALA A 117 -5.84 -6.40 -2.12
CA ALA A 117 -5.59 -6.09 -3.52
C ALA A 117 -6.27 -7.08 -4.47
N SER A 118 -6.29 -8.37 -4.13
CA SER A 118 -7.00 -9.38 -4.92
C SER A 118 -8.50 -9.10 -5.04
N LYS A 119 -9.12 -8.50 -4.01
CA LYS A 119 -10.52 -8.09 -4.04
C LYS A 119 -10.73 -6.81 -4.86
N ILE A 120 -9.83 -5.84 -4.71
CA ILE A 120 -9.91 -4.55 -5.44
C ILE A 120 -9.82 -4.75 -6.95
N GLU A 121 -8.94 -5.66 -7.39
CA GLU A 121 -8.74 -5.95 -8.82
C GLU A 121 -9.65 -7.09 -9.33
N GLU A 122 -10.75 -7.40 -8.63
CA GLU A 122 -11.75 -8.40 -9.03
C GLU A 122 -11.16 -9.80 -9.33
N ALA A 123 -10.07 -10.16 -8.65
CA ALA A 123 -9.40 -11.47 -8.74
C ALA A 123 -9.26 -12.13 -7.36
N PRO A 124 -10.34 -12.25 -6.55
CA PRO A 124 -10.24 -12.63 -5.15
C PRO A 124 -9.63 -14.03 -4.97
N ARG A 125 -8.87 -14.19 -3.89
CA ARG A 125 -8.31 -15.47 -3.45
C ARG A 125 -8.81 -15.81 -2.06
N ARG A 126 -8.90 -17.10 -1.74
CA ARG A 126 -9.29 -17.52 -0.39
C ARG A 126 -8.14 -17.21 0.56
N ILE A 127 -8.46 -16.67 1.73
CA ILE A 127 -7.45 -16.34 2.76
C ILE A 127 -6.59 -17.56 3.15
N ARG A 128 -7.15 -18.77 3.10
CA ARG A 128 -6.41 -20.02 3.33
C ARG A 128 -5.29 -20.19 2.32
N ASP A 129 -5.54 -19.93 1.05
CA ASP A 129 -4.57 -20.10 -0.03
C ASP A 129 -3.44 -19.07 0.12
N VAL A 130 -3.79 -17.83 0.50
CA VAL A 130 -2.80 -16.78 0.82
C VAL A 130 -1.90 -17.24 1.97
N ILE A 131 -2.47 -17.71 3.09
CA ILE A 131 -1.68 -18.18 4.23
C ILE A 131 -0.81 -19.39 3.86
N ASN A 132 -1.33 -20.33 3.08
CA ASN A 132 -0.58 -21.49 2.59
C ASN A 132 0.65 -21.07 1.77
N VAL A 133 0.48 -20.10 0.86
CA VAL A 133 1.56 -19.60 0.01
C VAL A 133 2.62 -18.88 0.85
N PHE A 134 2.23 -18.04 1.79
CA PHE A 134 3.18 -17.37 2.69
C PHE A 134 3.91 -18.36 3.60
N HIS A 135 3.21 -19.39 4.08
CA HIS A 135 3.83 -20.48 4.84
C HIS A 135 4.89 -21.23 4.01
N HIS A 136 4.57 -21.53 2.75
CA HIS A 136 5.51 -22.15 1.81
C HIS A 136 6.73 -21.26 1.54
N LEU A 137 6.52 -19.97 1.26
CA LEU A 137 7.61 -19.00 1.05
C LEU A 137 8.53 -18.87 2.26
N ARG A 138 7.97 -18.91 3.47
CA ARG A 138 8.76 -18.91 4.71
C ARG A 138 9.63 -20.17 4.84
N GLN A 139 9.12 -21.35 4.47
CA GLN A 139 9.88 -22.61 4.50
C GLN A 139 11.03 -22.62 3.49
N LEU A 140 10.77 -22.15 2.26
CA LEU A 140 11.79 -22.03 1.22
C LEU A 140 12.95 -21.12 1.66
N ARG A 141 12.63 -20.00 2.30
CA ARG A 141 13.62 -19.07 2.86
C ARG A 141 14.47 -19.71 3.96
N GLY A 142 13.86 -20.52 4.82
CA GLY A 142 14.55 -21.26 5.89
C GLY A 142 15.31 -22.50 5.42
N LYS A 143 15.39 -22.78 4.10
CA LYS A 143 15.96 -24.01 3.53
C LYS A 143 15.40 -25.29 4.16
N ARG A 144 14.13 -25.26 4.59
CA ARG A 144 13.45 -26.41 5.20
C ARG A 144 12.72 -27.20 4.12
N SER A 145 12.58 -28.51 4.33
CA SER A 145 11.69 -29.33 3.52
C SER A 145 10.25 -28.78 3.60
N PRO A 146 9.51 -28.69 2.48
CA PRO A 146 8.16 -28.14 2.52
C PRO A 146 7.24 -29.06 3.33
N ILE A 147 6.71 -28.54 4.44
CA ILE A 147 5.74 -29.26 5.29
C ILE A 147 4.36 -28.65 5.01
N PRO A 148 3.31 -29.47 4.80
CA PRO A 148 1.95 -28.96 4.65
C PRO A 148 1.52 -28.09 5.83
N LEU A 149 0.73 -27.05 5.57
CA LEU A 149 0.18 -26.23 6.64
C LEU A 149 -0.80 -27.05 7.50
N ILE A 150 -0.51 -27.14 8.79
CA ILE A 150 -1.39 -27.78 9.76
C ILE A 150 -2.49 -26.79 10.14
N LEU A 151 -3.75 -27.23 10.09
CA LEU A 151 -4.93 -26.40 10.41
C LEU A 151 -5.22 -26.42 11.92
N ASP A 152 -4.24 -25.98 12.70
CA ASP A 152 -4.30 -25.95 14.16
C ASP A 152 -4.78 -24.59 14.71
N GLN A 153 -4.69 -24.42 16.03
CA GLN A 153 -5.02 -23.16 16.69
C GLN A 153 -4.11 -22.00 16.22
N ASN A 154 -2.86 -22.28 15.83
CA ASN A 154 -1.95 -21.27 15.30
C ASN A 154 -2.44 -20.74 13.96
N TYR A 155 -2.87 -21.63 13.06
CA TYR A 155 -3.50 -21.23 11.79
C TYR A 155 -4.73 -20.32 12.03
N ILE A 156 -5.61 -20.68 12.96
CA ILE A 156 -6.80 -19.87 13.31
C ILE A 156 -6.36 -18.50 13.82
N ASN A 157 -5.33 -18.44 14.67
CA ASN A 157 -4.79 -17.19 15.20
C ASN A 157 -4.21 -16.31 14.08
N THR A 158 -3.40 -16.88 13.18
CA THR A 158 -2.84 -16.16 12.02
C THR A 158 -3.94 -15.65 11.10
N LYS A 159 -4.93 -16.49 10.77
CA LYS A 159 -6.10 -16.08 9.97
C LYS A 159 -6.80 -14.87 10.60
N ASN A 160 -7.04 -14.90 11.91
CA ASN A 160 -7.67 -13.78 12.63
C ASN A 160 -6.79 -12.53 12.63
N GLN A 161 -5.47 -12.67 12.73
CA GLN A 161 -4.53 -11.55 12.64
C GLN A 161 -4.55 -10.92 11.24
N VAL A 162 -4.58 -11.72 10.17
CA VAL A 162 -4.67 -11.22 8.78
C VAL A 162 -5.98 -10.46 8.56
N ILE A 163 -7.12 -10.99 9.03
CA ILE A 163 -8.42 -10.30 8.94
C ILE A 163 -8.40 -8.97 9.71
N LYS A 164 -7.81 -8.94 10.90
CA LYS A 164 -7.67 -7.71 11.70
C LYS A 164 -6.72 -6.71 11.02
N ALA A 165 -5.64 -7.18 10.42
CA ALA A 165 -4.68 -6.35 9.70
C ALA A 165 -5.31 -5.75 8.44
N GLU A 166 -6.10 -6.50 7.69
CA GLU A 166 -6.83 -6.00 6.51
C GLU A 166 -7.78 -4.85 6.88
N ARG A 167 -8.57 -5.01 7.94
CA ARG A 167 -9.43 -3.92 8.45
C ARG A 167 -8.61 -2.70 8.86
N ARG A 168 -7.42 -2.92 9.42
CA ARG A 168 -6.52 -1.83 9.81
C ARG A 168 -5.97 -1.11 8.59
N VAL A 169 -5.52 -1.82 7.56
CA VAL A 169 -5.07 -1.20 6.30
C VAL A 169 -6.16 -0.30 5.73
N LEU A 170 -7.41 -0.79 5.64
CA LEU A 170 -8.53 0.02 5.17
C LEU A 170 -8.76 1.29 6.00
N LYS A 171 -8.72 1.17 7.33
CA LYS A 171 -8.90 2.30 8.25
C LYS A 171 -7.80 3.35 8.09
N GLU A 172 -6.54 2.92 8.01
CA GLU A 172 -5.41 3.84 7.95
C GLU A 172 -5.30 4.55 6.59
N LEU A 173 -5.73 3.89 5.51
CA LEU A 173 -5.78 4.49 4.18
C LEU A 173 -7.05 5.32 3.94
N GLY A 174 -7.93 5.45 4.94
CA GLY A 174 -9.20 6.18 4.78
C GLY A 174 -10.09 5.61 3.68
N PHE A 175 -10.01 4.29 3.42
CA PHE A 175 -10.64 3.61 2.28
C PHE A 175 -10.19 4.12 0.88
N CYS A 176 -9.15 4.95 0.79
CA CYS A 176 -8.48 5.32 -0.45
C CYS A 176 -7.54 4.20 -0.91
N VAL A 177 -8.14 3.15 -1.46
CA VAL A 177 -7.43 1.93 -1.91
C VAL A 177 -7.27 1.83 -3.42
N HIS A 178 -7.82 2.79 -4.17
CA HIS A 178 -7.61 2.85 -5.61
C HIS A 178 -6.15 3.22 -5.92
N VAL A 179 -5.57 2.52 -6.89
CA VAL A 179 -4.19 2.76 -7.33
C VAL A 179 -4.20 2.90 -8.85
N LYS A 180 -3.70 4.05 -9.32
CA LYS A 180 -3.48 4.30 -10.74
C LYS A 180 -2.11 3.73 -11.13
N HIS A 181 -2.10 2.76 -12.03
CA HIS A 181 -0.87 2.09 -12.46
C HIS A 181 -0.32 2.66 -13.78
N PRO A 182 1.00 2.91 -13.90
CA PRO A 182 1.60 3.45 -15.11
C PRO A 182 1.60 2.52 -16.32
N HIS A 183 1.29 1.21 -16.19
CA HIS A 183 1.39 0.22 -17.29
C HIS A 183 0.71 0.68 -18.58
N LYS A 184 -0.54 1.15 -18.48
CA LYS A 184 -1.33 1.65 -19.63
C LYS A 184 -0.83 3.01 -20.11
N ILE A 185 -0.39 3.87 -19.20
CA ILE A 185 0.14 5.20 -19.49
C ILE A 185 1.41 5.09 -20.34
N ILE A 186 2.30 4.15 -20.01
CA ILE A 186 3.54 3.90 -20.77
C ILE A 186 3.22 3.60 -22.24
N VAL A 187 2.25 2.71 -22.51
CA VAL A 187 1.85 2.36 -23.88
C VAL A 187 1.28 3.58 -24.60
N MET A 188 0.41 4.34 -23.93
CA MET A 188 -0.20 5.55 -24.50
C MET A 188 0.85 6.62 -24.83
N TYR A 189 1.82 6.86 -23.94
CA TYR A 189 2.89 7.83 -24.19
C TYR A 189 3.81 7.37 -25.32
N LEU A 190 4.16 6.08 -25.38
CA LEU A 190 4.94 5.54 -26.49
C LEU A 190 4.20 5.60 -27.83
N GLN A 191 2.88 5.52 -27.85
CA GLN A 191 2.07 5.77 -29.06
C GLN A 191 2.16 7.23 -29.52
N VAL A 192 2.06 8.19 -28.60
CA VAL A 192 2.22 9.62 -28.92
C VAL A 192 3.63 9.91 -29.44
N LEU A 193 4.64 9.18 -28.96
CA LEU A 193 6.03 9.27 -29.40
C LEU A 193 6.33 8.43 -30.66
N GLU A 194 5.33 7.77 -31.25
CA GLU A 194 5.47 6.89 -32.43
C GLU A 194 6.50 5.76 -32.23
N CYS A 195 6.68 5.34 -30.97
CA CYS A 195 7.64 4.34 -30.53
C CYS A 195 6.97 3.03 -30.04
N GLU A 196 5.65 2.90 -30.18
CA GLU A 196 4.86 1.76 -29.68
C GLU A 196 5.21 0.44 -30.37
N LYS A 197 5.71 0.51 -31.61
CA LYS A 197 6.14 -0.68 -32.37
C LYS A 197 7.42 -1.29 -31.83
N ASN A 198 8.23 -0.50 -31.11
CA ASN A 198 9.47 -0.97 -30.51
C ASN A 198 9.16 -1.76 -29.22
N GLN A 199 8.86 -3.05 -29.40
CA GLN A 199 8.53 -3.95 -28.30
C GLN A 199 9.62 -4.01 -27.22
N THR A 200 10.90 -3.92 -27.61
CA THR A 200 12.02 -3.90 -26.67
C THR A 200 11.97 -2.68 -25.77
N LEU A 201 11.68 -1.49 -26.32
CA LEU A 201 11.53 -0.27 -25.53
C LEU A 201 10.33 -0.35 -24.59
N VAL A 202 9.16 -0.79 -25.09
CA VAL A 202 7.93 -0.95 -24.28
C VAL A 202 8.20 -1.91 -23.10
N GLN A 203 8.77 -3.08 -23.38
CA GLN A 203 9.05 -4.09 -22.36
C GLN A 203 10.09 -3.60 -21.36
N THR A 204 11.14 -2.92 -21.81
CA THR A 204 12.18 -2.38 -20.91
C THR A 204 11.60 -1.31 -19.98
N ALA A 205 10.74 -0.42 -20.49
CA ALA A 205 10.05 0.57 -19.67
C ALA A 205 9.11 -0.07 -18.64
N TRP A 206 8.37 -1.13 -19.03
CA TRP A 206 7.55 -1.91 -18.12
C TRP A 206 8.36 -2.61 -17.03
N ASN A 207 9.53 -3.16 -17.37
CA ASN A 207 10.42 -3.79 -16.40
C ASN A 207 10.91 -2.78 -15.36
N TYR A 208 11.36 -1.58 -15.77
CA TYR A 208 11.77 -0.53 -14.83
C TYR A 208 10.63 -0.06 -13.93
N MET A 209 9.42 0.03 -14.46
CA MET A 209 8.26 0.40 -13.67
C MET A 209 7.87 -0.71 -12.66
N ASN A 210 7.93 -1.98 -13.05
CA ASN A 210 7.71 -3.09 -12.11
C ASN A 210 8.79 -3.11 -11.03
N ASP A 211 10.03 -2.76 -11.37
CA ASP A 211 11.13 -2.69 -10.40
C ASP A 211 10.96 -1.53 -9.42
N SER A 212 10.46 -0.38 -9.89
CA SER A 212 10.24 0.79 -9.05
C SER A 212 9.11 0.62 -8.03
N LEU A 213 8.23 -0.39 -8.16
CA LEU A 213 7.25 -0.76 -7.13
C LEU A 213 7.90 -1.17 -5.79
N ARG A 214 9.15 -1.65 -5.83
CA ARG A 214 9.94 -1.98 -4.62
C ARG A 214 10.46 -0.73 -3.90
N THR A 215 10.35 0.44 -4.51
CA THR A 215 10.81 1.73 -3.98
C THR A 215 9.63 2.58 -3.50
N ASN A 216 9.91 3.77 -2.94
CA ASN A 216 8.87 4.70 -2.50
C ASN A 216 8.33 5.61 -3.63
N VAL A 217 8.72 5.38 -4.88
CA VAL A 217 8.31 6.22 -6.03
C VAL A 217 6.78 6.31 -6.17
N PHE A 218 6.07 5.20 -6.00
CA PHE A 218 4.61 5.11 -6.14
C PHE A 218 3.80 5.80 -5.04
N VAL A 219 4.46 6.30 -4.00
CA VAL A 219 3.82 7.10 -2.95
C VAL A 219 4.27 8.56 -2.98
N ARG A 220 5.24 8.91 -3.82
CA ARG A 220 5.81 10.26 -3.96
C ARG A 220 5.38 10.96 -5.24
N PHE A 221 5.23 10.21 -6.33
CA PHE A 221 5.00 10.77 -7.66
C PHE A 221 3.72 10.23 -8.28
N GLN A 222 3.11 11.04 -9.16
CA GLN A 222 1.96 10.64 -9.95
C GLN A 222 2.33 9.56 -10.99
N ALA A 223 1.35 8.73 -11.37
CA ALA A 223 1.57 7.62 -12.28
C ALA A 223 2.09 8.06 -13.66
N GLU A 224 1.68 9.25 -14.11
CA GLU A 224 2.12 9.95 -15.31
C GLU A 224 3.62 10.23 -15.28
N THR A 225 4.10 10.86 -14.21
CA THR A 225 5.52 11.18 -14.01
C THR A 225 6.37 9.92 -13.92
N ILE A 226 5.86 8.87 -13.26
CA ILE A 226 6.52 7.56 -13.18
C ILE A 226 6.64 6.91 -14.57
N ALA A 227 5.58 6.96 -15.39
CA ALA A 227 5.62 6.47 -16.77
C ALA A 227 6.70 7.19 -17.58
N CYS A 228 6.75 8.53 -17.49
CA CYS A 228 7.76 9.34 -18.15
C CYS A 228 9.19 8.92 -17.75
N ALA A 229 9.44 8.74 -16.46
CA ALA A 229 10.75 8.34 -15.97
C ALA A 229 11.18 6.95 -16.43
N CYS A 230 10.25 5.99 -16.47
CA CYS A 230 10.55 4.63 -16.92
C CYS A 230 10.83 4.57 -18.43
N ILE A 231 10.10 5.32 -19.24
CA ILE A 231 10.38 5.48 -20.68
C ILE A 231 11.73 6.17 -20.89
N TYR A 232 11.99 7.25 -20.14
CA TYR A 232 13.25 7.98 -20.21
C TYR A 232 14.45 7.06 -19.91
N LEU A 233 14.36 6.27 -18.83
CA LEU A 233 15.42 5.34 -18.45
C LEU A 233 15.62 4.24 -19.50
N ALA A 234 14.53 3.66 -20.00
CA ALA A 234 14.58 2.62 -21.05
C ALA A 234 15.19 3.14 -22.35
N ALA A 235 14.78 4.32 -22.81
CA ALA A 235 15.32 4.93 -24.03
C ALA A 235 16.81 5.23 -23.90
N ARG A 236 17.27 5.70 -22.72
CA ARG A 236 18.69 5.96 -22.45
C ARG A 236 19.53 4.69 -22.48
N VAL A 237 19.04 3.60 -21.89
CA VAL A 237 19.74 2.30 -21.89
C VAL A 237 19.80 1.70 -23.29
N LEU A 238 18.72 1.82 -24.05
CA LEU A 238 18.63 1.32 -25.43
C LEU A 238 19.24 2.27 -26.48
N GLN A 239 19.79 3.42 -26.07
CA GLN A 239 20.34 4.47 -26.94
C GLN A 239 19.35 4.96 -28.01
N ILE A 240 18.06 5.07 -27.64
CA ILE A 240 17.00 5.60 -28.49
C ILE A 240 16.87 7.11 -28.24
N SER A 241 17.01 7.88 -29.31
CA SER A 241 16.85 9.33 -29.28
C SER A 241 15.36 9.71 -29.24
N LEU A 242 14.91 10.30 -28.13
CA LEU A 242 13.57 10.87 -28.00
C LEU A 242 13.59 12.39 -28.27
N PRO A 243 12.45 13.02 -28.60
CA PRO A 243 12.38 14.44 -28.88
C PRO A 243 12.88 15.30 -27.71
N SER A 244 13.83 16.20 -27.98
CA SER A 244 14.53 16.98 -26.95
C SER A 244 14.30 18.49 -27.02
N ARG A 245 13.56 18.98 -28.02
CA ARG A 245 13.24 20.42 -28.19
C ARG A 245 11.78 20.64 -28.66
N PRO A 246 10.85 21.01 -27.76
CA PRO A 246 10.98 20.94 -26.30
C PRO A 246 11.16 19.49 -25.83
N GLN A 247 11.59 19.30 -24.58
CA GLN A 247 11.70 17.96 -24.00
C GLN A 247 10.33 17.28 -24.01
N TRP A 248 10.26 16.06 -24.56
CA TRP A 248 8.99 15.36 -24.80
C TRP A 248 8.14 15.16 -23.54
N TYR A 249 8.77 14.95 -22.38
CA TYR A 249 8.07 14.66 -21.12
C TYR A 249 7.32 15.88 -20.55
N LEU A 250 7.66 17.09 -21.01
CA LEU A 250 6.93 18.31 -20.63
C LEU A 250 5.48 18.29 -21.14
N LEU A 251 5.22 17.62 -22.29
CA LEU A 251 3.88 17.43 -22.84
C LEU A 251 2.97 16.69 -21.84
N PHE A 252 3.56 15.84 -21.00
CA PHE A 252 2.85 15.01 -20.03
C PHE A 252 2.88 15.61 -18.61
N GLY A 253 3.35 16.85 -18.46
CA GLY A 253 3.39 17.55 -17.18
C GLY A 253 4.47 17.06 -16.21
N ALA A 254 5.44 16.26 -16.67
CA ALA A 254 6.55 15.79 -15.85
C ALA A 254 7.74 16.78 -15.93
N THR A 255 8.41 17.01 -14.81
CA THR A 255 9.62 17.83 -14.77
C THR A 255 10.90 16.99 -14.88
N GLU A 256 12.00 17.61 -15.30
CA GLU A 256 13.30 16.91 -15.39
C GLU A 256 13.81 16.46 -14.02
N GLU A 257 13.53 17.24 -12.96
CA GLU A 257 13.94 16.95 -11.59
C GLU A 257 13.25 15.68 -11.06
N GLU A 258 11.92 15.59 -11.20
CA GLU A 258 11.16 14.40 -10.80
C GLU A 258 11.60 13.16 -11.57
N ILE A 259 11.79 13.28 -12.89
CA ILE A 259 12.26 12.17 -13.73
C ILE A 259 13.61 11.67 -13.24
N LYS A 260 14.57 12.58 -13.02
CA LYS A 260 15.90 12.22 -12.52
C LYS A 260 15.83 11.55 -11.16
N ASP A 261 15.01 12.05 -10.24
CA ASP A 261 14.88 11.45 -8.91
C ASP A 261 14.30 10.02 -9.00
N ILE A 262 13.26 9.82 -9.81
CA ILE A 262 12.68 8.48 -10.02
C ILE A 262 13.71 7.53 -10.66
N CYS A 263 14.45 7.99 -11.67
CA CYS A 263 15.49 7.19 -12.32
C CYS A 263 16.60 6.81 -11.32
N VAL A 264 17.12 7.78 -10.55
CA VAL A 264 18.17 7.52 -9.55
C VAL A 264 17.66 6.58 -8.46
N THR A 265 16.43 6.78 -7.98
CA THR A 265 15.81 5.92 -6.96
C THR A 265 15.63 4.50 -7.46
N THR A 266 15.20 4.31 -8.71
CA THR A 266 15.07 2.99 -9.33
C THR A 266 16.44 2.34 -9.53
N LEU A 267 17.43 3.09 -10.04
CA LEU A 267 18.77 2.57 -10.29
C LEU A 267 19.52 2.18 -9.00
N LYS A 268 19.28 2.91 -7.90
CA LYS A 268 19.79 2.56 -6.57
C LYS A 268 19.35 1.16 -6.13
N LEU A 269 18.26 0.62 -6.66
CA LEU A 269 17.81 -0.74 -6.32
C LEU A 269 18.81 -1.80 -6.79
N TYR A 270 19.39 -1.63 -7.98
CA TYR A 270 20.32 -2.61 -8.58
C TYR A 270 21.70 -2.62 -7.92
N THR A 271 22.05 -1.59 -7.15
CA THR A 271 23.34 -1.52 -6.44
C THR A 271 23.25 -2.05 -5.00
N ARG A 272 22.05 -2.40 -4.51
CA ARG A 272 21.85 -2.90 -3.15
C ARG A 272 22.23 -4.37 -3.03
N LYS A 273 22.77 -4.72 -1.87
CA LYS A 273 22.92 -6.12 -1.46
C LYS A 273 21.55 -6.69 -1.10
N LYS A 274 21.36 -7.98 -1.37
CA LYS A 274 20.12 -8.66 -0.99
C LYS A 274 19.93 -8.62 0.54
N PRO A 275 18.78 -8.14 1.03
CA PRO A 275 18.55 -8.06 2.47
C PRO A 275 18.54 -9.44 3.14
N ASN A 276 19.14 -9.55 4.32
CA ASN A 276 19.06 -10.77 5.13
C ASN A 276 17.84 -10.69 6.06
N TYR A 277 16.85 -11.51 5.76
CA TYR A 277 15.60 -11.59 6.52
C TYR A 277 15.79 -11.77 8.03
N GLU A 278 16.63 -12.72 8.44
CA GLU A 278 16.76 -13.10 9.86
C GLU A 278 17.36 -11.98 10.70
N LEU A 279 18.24 -11.18 10.10
CA LEU A 279 18.83 -10.01 10.77
C LEU A 279 17.79 -8.89 10.92
N LEU A 280 17.00 -8.64 9.88
CA LEU A 280 15.94 -7.63 9.93
C LEU A 280 14.86 -7.99 10.96
N GLU A 281 14.44 -9.25 11.01
CA GLU A 281 13.46 -9.73 11.99
C GLU A 281 13.98 -9.58 13.42
N LYS A 282 15.25 -9.94 13.67
CA LYS A 282 15.90 -9.73 14.98
C LYS A 282 15.95 -8.26 15.39
N GLU A 283 16.27 -7.36 14.47
CA GLU A 283 16.33 -5.92 14.78
C GLU A 283 14.92 -5.38 15.09
N VAL A 284 13.90 -5.76 14.31
CA VAL A 284 12.51 -5.37 14.58
C VAL A 284 12.05 -5.90 15.95
N ASP A 285 12.34 -7.15 16.27
CA ASP A 285 11.97 -7.75 17.56
C ASP A 285 12.68 -7.06 18.74
N LYS A 286 13.97 -6.74 18.58
CA LYS A 286 14.72 -5.96 19.57
C LYS A 286 14.06 -4.61 19.84
N ARG A 287 13.66 -3.87 18.79
CA ARG A 287 12.95 -2.58 18.93
C ARG A 287 11.57 -2.75 19.55
N LYS A 288 10.89 -3.85 19.24
CA LYS A 288 9.57 -4.16 19.78
C LYS A 288 9.61 -4.43 21.28
N VAL A 289 10.61 -5.18 21.76
CA VAL A 289 10.85 -5.40 23.19
C VAL A 289 11.17 -4.09 23.88
N ALA A 290 12.10 -3.29 23.34
CA ALA A 290 12.44 -1.98 23.91
C ALA A 290 11.22 -1.04 24.02
N LEU A 291 10.37 -1.01 22.99
CA LEU A 291 9.14 -0.23 23.00
C LEU A 291 8.14 -0.73 24.06
N GLN A 292 8.07 -2.05 24.29
CA GLN A 292 7.22 -2.65 25.31
C GLN A 292 7.74 -2.34 26.72
N GLU A 293 9.04 -2.44 26.95
CA GLU A 293 9.67 -2.06 28.21
C GLU A 293 9.47 -0.58 28.52
N ALA A 294 9.65 0.31 27.55
CA ALA A 294 9.40 1.74 27.71
C ALA A 294 7.94 2.02 28.11
N LYS A 295 6.97 1.29 27.51
CA LYS A 295 5.55 1.39 27.87
C LYS A 295 5.25 0.87 29.28
N LEU A 296 5.93 -0.19 29.74
CA LEU A 296 5.77 -0.71 31.09
C LEU A 296 6.35 0.25 32.13
N LYS A 297 7.55 0.79 31.86
CA LYS A 297 8.19 1.83 32.68
C LYS A 297 7.32 3.09 32.79
N ALA A 298 6.75 3.56 31.68
CA ALA A 298 5.84 4.70 31.67
C ALA A 298 4.53 4.45 32.45
N LYS A 299 4.14 3.18 32.64
CA LYS A 299 2.99 2.77 33.45
C LYS A 299 3.34 2.48 34.92
N GLY A 300 4.60 2.69 35.34
CA GLY A 300 5.05 2.43 36.72
C GLY A 300 5.17 0.94 37.08
N LEU A 301 5.19 0.05 36.08
CA LEU A 301 5.36 -1.39 36.26
C LEU A 301 6.80 -1.77 35.94
N ASN A 302 7.55 -2.22 36.94
CA ASN A 302 8.86 -2.83 36.74
C ASN A 302 8.71 -4.19 36.04
N PRO A 303 9.68 -4.60 35.19
CA PRO A 303 9.62 -5.86 34.44
C PRO A 303 9.57 -7.12 35.33
N ASP A 304 9.95 -7.03 36.60
CA ASP A 304 10.00 -8.16 37.56
C ASP A 304 8.79 -8.28 38.49
N GLY A 305 7.64 -7.68 38.16
CA GLY A 305 6.38 -7.95 38.86
C GLY A 305 6.32 -7.57 40.35
N THR A 306 7.34 -6.87 40.88
CA THR A 306 7.32 -6.39 42.26
C THR A 306 6.73 -4.98 42.29
N PRO A 307 5.62 -4.72 43.01
CA PRO A 307 5.11 -3.37 43.15
C PRO A 307 6.13 -2.52 43.92
N ALA A 308 6.49 -1.36 43.37
CA ALA A 308 7.36 -0.42 44.04
C ALA A 308 6.67 0.07 45.32
N LEU A 309 7.18 -0.33 46.48
CA LEU A 309 6.71 0.12 47.77
C LEU A 309 7.59 1.27 48.30
N SER A 310 6.90 2.33 48.73
CA SER A 310 7.30 3.44 49.62
C SER A 310 8.08 4.61 48.98
N THR A 311 7.79 5.89 49.26
CA THR A 311 7.44 6.51 50.56
C THR A 311 6.53 7.77 50.49
N LEU A 312 5.46 7.73 51.32
CA LEU A 312 4.90 8.74 52.25
C LEU A 312 4.52 10.18 51.84
N GLY A 313 3.23 10.51 52.06
CA GLY A 313 2.78 11.82 52.54
C GLY A 313 1.31 12.18 52.29
N GLY A 314 0.40 11.89 53.24
CA GLY A 314 -0.92 12.57 53.35
C GLY A 314 -2.13 11.73 53.75
N PHE A 315 -2.41 11.64 55.07
CA PHE A 315 -3.68 11.20 55.66
C PHE A 315 -4.82 12.20 55.36
N SER A 316 -6.09 11.80 55.12
CA SER A 316 -7.09 11.51 56.17
C SER A 316 -8.42 10.94 55.61
N PRO A 317 -9.31 10.37 56.47
CA PRO A 317 -10.27 9.32 56.11
C PRO A 317 -11.74 9.78 56.00
N GLY A 318 -12.53 9.06 55.20
CA GLY A 318 -13.99 9.22 55.10
C GLY A 318 -14.68 7.89 54.78
N SER A 319 -15.54 7.46 55.71
CA SER A 319 -16.26 6.19 55.84
C SER A 319 -17.21 5.81 54.68
N LYS A 320 -17.33 4.49 54.43
CA LYS A 320 -18.29 3.83 53.52
C LYS A 320 -19.76 4.01 54.00
N PRO A 321 -20.79 3.66 53.19
CA PRO A 321 -21.21 2.24 53.19
C PRO A 321 -21.55 1.65 51.82
N CYS A 322 -21.47 0.32 51.81
CA CYS A 322 -21.85 -0.62 50.77
C CYS A 322 -23.35 -0.52 50.40
N LYS A 323 -23.70 -0.64 49.11
CA LYS A 323 -25.06 -1.04 48.69
C LYS A 323 -25.02 -2.11 47.60
N LEU A 324 -25.97 -3.02 47.77
CA LEU A 324 -26.30 -4.22 47.03
C LEU A 324 -26.58 -3.99 45.53
N SER A 325 -26.40 -5.08 44.79
CA SER A 325 -26.78 -5.43 43.42
C SER A 325 -28.17 -4.99 42.92
N LEU A 326 -28.26 -4.61 41.64
CA LEU A 326 -29.21 -5.08 40.58
C LEU A 326 -28.98 -4.29 39.25
N PRO A 327 -29.49 -4.74 38.08
CA PRO A 327 -28.70 -4.97 36.86
C PRO A 327 -28.72 -3.80 35.84
N LEU A 328 -27.72 -3.80 34.96
CA LEU A 328 -27.62 -2.93 33.78
C LEU A 328 -28.70 -3.26 32.73
N PRO A 329 -29.28 -2.27 32.04
CA PRO A 329 -30.19 -2.52 30.92
C PRO A 329 -29.41 -2.93 29.67
N VAL A 330 -29.94 -3.94 28.98
CA VAL A 330 -29.53 -4.33 27.64
C VAL A 330 -30.00 -3.26 26.67
N VAL A 331 -29.08 -2.44 26.15
CA VAL A 331 -29.36 -1.57 25.00
C VAL A 331 -29.17 -2.39 23.74
N GLN A 332 -30.28 -2.67 23.08
CA GLN A 332 -30.40 -3.46 21.87
C GLN A 332 -29.71 -2.76 20.69
N SER A 333 -28.61 -3.34 20.21
CA SER A 333 -27.85 -2.89 19.06
C SER A 333 -28.56 -3.24 17.74
N ASN A 334 -29.60 -2.50 17.36
CA ASN A 334 -30.32 -2.71 16.09
C ASN A 334 -30.23 -1.55 15.08
N SER A 335 -29.54 -0.45 15.38
CA SER A 335 -29.43 0.71 14.47
C SER A 335 -28.22 0.68 13.53
N PHE A 336 -27.13 -0.01 13.87
CA PHE A 336 -25.92 -0.06 13.01
C PHE A 336 -26.04 -1.04 11.83
N LEU A 337 -26.82 -2.12 11.98
CA LEU A 337 -27.02 -3.10 10.91
C LEU A 337 -27.89 -2.53 9.78
N SER A 338 -28.86 -1.67 10.12
CA SER A 338 -29.74 -1.00 9.15
C SER A 338 -28.99 0.00 8.27
N ILE A 339 -28.05 0.76 8.85
CA ILE A 339 -27.23 1.73 8.11
C ILE A 339 -26.25 1.04 7.15
N LEU A 340 -25.65 -0.09 7.57
CA LEU A 340 -24.74 -0.85 6.72
C LEU A 340 -25.46 -1.55 5.56
N LEU A 341 -26.68 -2.04 5.79
CA LEU A 341 -27.53 -2.65 4.76
C LEU A 341 -28.03 -1.60 3.75
N PHE A 342 -28.36 -0.39 4.19
CA PHE A 342 -28.74 0.71 3.30
C PHE A 342 -27.57 1.16 2.41
N ALA A 343 -26.36 1.26 2.96
CA ALA A 343 -25.17 1.63 2.20
C ALA A 343 -24.81 0.58 1.12
N LEU A 344 -24.96 -0.71 1.42
CA LEU A 344 -24.75 -1.81 0.46
C LEU A 344 -25.83 -1.85 -0.64
N ALA A 345 -27.10 -1.58 -0.30
CA ALA A 345 -28.20 -1.54 -1.25
C ALA A 345 -28.12 -0.34 -2.21
N LEU A 346 -27.62 0.81 -1.73
CA LEU A 346 -27.41 2.00 -2.57
C LEU A 346 -26.27 1.78 -3.57
N LEU A 347 -25.17 1.14 -3.14
CA LEU A 347 -24.06 0.77 -4.02
C LEU A 347 -24.47 -0.21 -5.12
N LEU A 348 -25.30 -1.21 -4.81
CA LEU A 348 -25.81 -2.16 -5.79
C LEU A 348 -26.80 -1.50 -6.79
N SER A 349 -27.62 -0.57 -6.33
CA SER A 349 -28.55 0.16 -7.20
C SER A 349 -27.83 1.11 -8.16
N ILE A 350 -26.75 1.76 -7.72
CA ILE A 350 -25.93 2.65 -8.55
C ILE A 350 -25.17 1.85 -9.62
N VAL A 351 -24.65 0.66 -9.30
CA VAL A 351 -23.97 -0.21 -10.28
C VAL A 351 -24.94 -0.72 -11.36
N THR A 352 -26.23 -0.86 -11.03
CA THR A 352 -27.25 -1.33 -11.99
C THR A 352 -27.72 -0.23 -12.94
N LEU A 353 -27.59 1.06 -12.56
CA LEU A 353 -28.04 2.21 -13.36
C LEU A 353 -26.96 2.78 -14.30
N ILE A 354 -25.69 2.41 -14.14
CA ILE A 354 -24.57 3.00 -14.91
C ILE A 354 -24.09 2.11 -16.07
N VAL A 355 -24.61 0.88 -16.24
CA VAL A 355 -24.21 0.01 -17.37
C VAL A 355 -25.24 0.08 -18.50
N PRO A 356 -24.96 0.75 -19.63
CA PRO A 356 -25.79 0.61 -20.82
C PRO A 356 -25.53 -0.78 -21.42
N LYS A 357 -26.60 -1.51 -21.72
CA LYS A 357 -26.55 -2.71 -22.55
C LYS A 357 -26.05 -2.34 -23.95
N HIS A 358 -24.76 -2.49 -24.22
CA HIS A 358 -24.26 -2.64 -25.59
C HIS A 358 -23.62 -4.02 -25.80
N THR A 359 -24.32 -4.73 -26.68
CA THR A 359 -24.09 -6.01 -27.33
C THR A 359 -22.65 -6.35 -27.73
N HIS A 360 -22.22 -7.54 -27.28
CA HIS A 360 -21.36 -8.53 -27.93
C HIS A 360 -20.71 -8.12 -29.27
N THR A 361 -19.38 -7.94 -29.29
CA THR A 361 -18.49 -8.38 -30.41
C THR A 361 -16.98 -8.21 -30.14
N HIS A 362 -16.53 -7.47 -29.11
CA HIS A 362 -15.09 -7.18 -28.93
C HIS A 362 -14.27 -8.17 -28.08
N THR A 363 -14.89 -9.14 -27.40
CA THR A 363 -14.19 -10.00 -26.42
C THR A 363 -13.37 -11.15 -27.03
N LYS A 364 -13.54 -11.47 -28.32
CA LYS A 364 -12.73 -12.52 -28.96
C LYS A 364 -11.32 -12.05 -29.39
N LYS A 365 -11.11 -10.76 -29.65
CA LYS A 365 -9.77 -10.23 -29.99
C LYS A 365 -8.87 -10.04 -28.76
N GLN A 366 -9.43 -9.69 -27.61
CA GLN A 366 -8.65 -9.46 -26.38
C GLN A 366 -8.03 -10.77 -25.83
N LYS A 367 -8.80 -11.86 -25.80
CA LYS A 367 -8.30 -13.16 -25.33
C LYS A 367 -7.20 -13.73 -26.22
N GLN A 368 -7.19 -13.39 -27.51
CA GLN A 368 -6.22 -13.91 -28.47
C GLN A 368 -4.87 -13.19 -28.43
N ILE A 369 -4.81 -11.99 -27.84
CA ILE A 369 -3.56 -11.25 -27.59
C ILE A 369 -2.92 -11.75 -26.29
N ASP A 370 -3.71 -11.93 -25.23
CA ASP A 370 -3.20 -12.41 -23.94
C ASP A 370 -2.70 -13.86 -24.00
N THR A 371 -3.27 -14.72 -24.84
CA THR A 371 -2.82 -16.12 -24.97
C THR A 371 -1.59 -16.28 -25.91
N LYS A 372 -1.25 -15.27 -26.73
CA LYS A 372 -0.12 -15.36 -27.68
C LYS A 372 1.20 -14.79 -27.15
N VAL A 373 1.19 -14.14 -25.98
CA VAL A 373 2.40 -13.55 -25.36
C VAL A 373 2.96 -14.44 -24.25
N GLU A 374 2.23 -15.47 -23.80
CA GLU A 374 2.71 -16.40 -22.75
C GLU A 374 3.65 -17.53 -23.27
N ASP A 375 3.80 -17.72 -24.58
CA ASP A 375 4.66 -18.76 -25.16
C ASP A 375 5.99 -18.21 -25.72
N GLY A 376 6.74 -17.47 -24.89
CA GLY A 376 8.14 -17.10 -25.12
C GLY A 376 9.03 -17.62 -23.99
N PRO A 377 10.27 -18.08 -24.25
CA PRO A 377 11.01 -18.91 -23.32
C PRO A 377 11.29 -18.18 -22.01
N GLY A 378 11.01 -18.89 -20.90
CA GLY A 378 11.14 -18.43 -19.54
C GLY A 378 12.48 -17.74 -19.28
N CYS A 379 12.40 -16.57 -18.64
CA CYS A 379 13.54 -15.86 -18.10
C CYS A 379 14.12 -16.68 -16.92
N SER A 380 14.96 -17.63 -17.30
CA SER A 380 15.78 -18.45 -16.41
C SER A 380 17.13 -17.75 -16.27
N PHE A 381 17.26 -16.87 -15.28
CA PHE A 381 18.55 -16.44 -14.71
C PHE A 381 18.30 -16.20 -13.21
N LEU A 382 18.36 -17.24 -12.37
CA LEU A 382 19.52 -17.69 -11.57
C LEU A 382 20.19 -16.49 -10.87
N TYR A 383 20.04 -16.27 -9.56
CA TYR A 383 20.52 -17.14 -8.47
C TYR A 383 21.80 -17.89 -8.86
N ASN A 384 22.93 -17.20 -8.72
CA ASN A 384 24.10 -17.75 -8.04
C ASN A 384 24.48 -16.79 -6.92
#